data_AF-A0A7L3JQZ4-F1
#
_entry.id   AF-A0A7L3JQZ4-F1
#
_cell.length_a   1.000
_cell.length_b   1.000
_cell.length_c   1.000
_cell.angle_alpha   90.00
_cell.angle_beta   90.00
_cell.angle_gamma   90.00
#
_symmetry.space_group_name_H-M   'P 1'
#
loop_
_entity.id
_entity.type
_entity.pdbx_description
1 polymer ?
#
loop_
_entity_poly.entity_id
_entity_poly.type
_entity_poly.pdbx_seq_one_letter_code
_entity_poly.pdbx_strand_id
1 'polypeptide(L)'
;MSSDAEMAVFGDAAAYLRKSEKERIKAQNKPFDAKTSVFVVHPKESFVKGKIQSKESGKVTVKTEGGETVTVKDDQIFPMNPPKYDKIEDMAMMTHLH
;
A
#
# COMPACT_ATOMS: atom_id res chain seq x y z
N MET A 1 19.06 -3.56 19.92
CA MET A 1 19.34 -4.75 19.08
C MET A 1 18.74 -4.47 17.72
N SER A 2 19.50 -4.59 16.63
CA SER A 2 18.95 -4.42 15.28
C SER A 2 18.05 -5.62 14.96
N SER A 3 16.96 -5.39 14.21
CA SER A 3 16.08 -6.50 13.79
C SER A 3 16.82 -7.54 12.95
N ASP A 4 17.91 -7.15 12.29
CA ASP A 4 18.71 -8.07 11.48
C ASP A 4 19.49 -9.06 12.35
N ALA A 5 19.91 -8.64 13.55
CA ALA A 5 20.57 -9.54 14.52
C ALA A 5 19.60 -10.59 15.07
N GLU A 6 18.33 -10.23 15.27
CA GLU A 6 17.29 -11.19 15.68
C GLU A 6 16.98 -12.21 14.58
N MET A 7 17.10 -11.81 13.31
CA MET A 7 16.84 -12.71 12.18
C MET A 7 18.00 -13.67 11.87
N ALA A 8 19.18 -13.48 12.46
CA ALA A 8 20.36 -14.31 12.19
C ALA A 8 20.15 -15.79 12.51
N VAL A 9 19.30 -16.12 13.50
CA VAL A 9 18.98 -17.50 13.88
C VAL A 9 18.28 -18.30 12.77
N PHE A 10 17.69 -17.61 11.79
CA PHE A 10 16.98 -18.24 10.68
C PHE A 10 17.88 -18.49 9.44
N GLY A 11 19.15 -18.06 9.47
CA GLY A 11 20.09 -18.26 8.36
C GLY A 11 19.53 -17.78 7.01
N ASP A 12 19.67 -18.62 5.97
CA ASP A 12 19.21 -18.32 4.61
C ASP A 12 17.69 -18.11 4.49
N ALA A 13 16.90 -18.63 5.44
CA ALA A 13 15.45 -18.46 5.46
C ALA A 13 15.02 -17.03 5.85
N ALA A 14 15.89 -16.27 6.53
CA ALA A 14 15.56 -14.95 7.07
C ALA A 14 14.94 -14.01 6.03
N ALA A 15 15.49 -13.96 4.81
CA ALA A 15 15.04 -13.08 3.73
C ALA A 15 13.61 -13.36 3.22
N TYR A 16 13.11 -14.58 3.47
CA TYR A 16 11.76 -15.02 3.13
C TYR A 16 10.76 -14.76 4.28
N LEU A 17 11.26 -14.69 5.52
CA LEU A 17 10.43 -14.47 6.71
C LEU A 17 10.25 -12.98 7.02
N ARG A 18 11.33 -12.19 6.96
CA ARG A 18 11.32 -10.75 7.26
C ARG A 18 12.31 -10.02 6.38
N LYS A 19 11.93 -8.83 5.90
CA LYS A 19 12.86 -7.95 5.16
C LYS A 19 13.88 -7.33 6.10
N SER A 20 15.09 -7.10 5.56
CA SER A 20 16.16 -6.45 6.32
C SER A 20 15.73 -5.07 6.80
N GLU A 21 16.34 -4.60 7.88
CA GLU A 21 16.07 -3.27 8.45
C GLU A 21 16.25 -2.18 7.39
N LYS A 22 17.30 -2.29 6.58
CA LYS A 22 17.58 -1.37 5.46
C LYS A 22 16.46 -1.33 4.42
N GLU A 23 15.93 -2.49 4.02
CA GLU A 23 14.82 -2.55 3.06
C GLU A 23 13.52 -2.01 3.65
N ARG A 24 13.25 -2.29 4.93
CA ARG A 24 12.09 -1.77 5.66
C ARG A 24 12.14 -0.26 5.75
N ILE A 25 13.26 0.33 6.19
CA ILE A 25 13.45 1.79 6.26
C ILE A 25 13.24 2.43 4.87
N LYS A 26 13.83 1.84 3.83
CA LYS A 26 13.65 2.34 2.45
C LYS A 26 12.18 2.29 2.02
N ALA A 27 11.44 1.25 2.38
CA ALA A 27 10.03 1.12 2.05
C ALA A 27 9.15 2.13 2.82
N GLN A 28 9.41 2.31 4.12
CA GLN A 28 8.66 3.20 5.00
C GLN A 28 8.87 4.69 4.66
N ASN A 29 10.02 5.03 4.08
CA ASN A 29 10.35 6.40 3.64
C ASN A 29 9.89 6.74 2.22
N LYS A 30 9.14 5.86 1.54
CA LYS A 30 8.62 6.16 0.20
C LYS A 30 7.64 7.34 0.25
N PRO A 31 7.66 8.24 -0.75
CA PRO A 31 6.67 9.32 -0.83
C PRO A 31 5.25 8.77 -0.88
N PHE A 32 4.37 9.32 -0.06
CA PHE A 32 2.98 8.92 0.03
C PHE A 32 2.11 10.13 0.32
N ASP A 33 1.01 10.26 -0.43
CA ASP A 33 -0.01 11.26 -0.19
C ASP A 33 -1.30 10.54 0.21
N ALA A 34 -1.67 10.69 1.48
CA ALA A 34 -2.84 10.03 2.07
C ALA A 34 -4.17 10.49 1.45
N LYS A 35 -4.23 11.68 0.83
CA LYS A 35 -5.46 12.19 0.23
C LYS A 35 -5.69 11.65 -1.18
N THR A 36 -4.62 11.35 -1.91
CA THR A 36 -4.70 10.97 -3.32
C THR A 36 -4.37 9.50 -3.57
N SER A 37 -3.61 8.83 -2.71
CA SER A 37 -3.22 7.42 -2.85
C SER A 37 -4.34 6.50 -2.34
N VAL A 38 -4.94 5.73 -3.26
CA VAL A 38 -6.15 4.94 -3.00
C VAL A 38 -6.10 3.58 -3.67
N PHE A 39 -6.88 2.63 -3.14
CA PHE A 39 -7.33 1.47 -3.87
C PHE A 39 -8.66 1.80 -4.56
N VAL A 40 -8.80 1.37 -5.81
CA VAL A 40 -10.00 1.58 -6.63
C VAL A 40 -10.50 0.26 -7.18
N VAL A 41 -11.82 0.08 -7.21
CA VAL A 41 -12.45 -1.10 -7.82
C VAL A 41 -12.07 -1.18 -9.30
N HIS A 42 -11.59 -2.34 -9.72
CA HIS A 42 -11.18 -2.62 -11.10
C HIS A 42 -11.93 -3.83 -11.65
N PRO A 43 -12.51 -3.77 -12.86
CA PRO A 43 -13.37 -4.84 -13.38
C PRO A 43 -12.64 -6.17 -13.61
N LYS A 44 -11.31 -6.17 -13.81
CA LYS A 44 -10.54 -7.39 -14.09
C LYS A 44 -9.68 -7.88 -12.92
N GLU A 45 -9.31 -6.97 -12.02
CA GLU A 45 -8.34 -7.24 -10.94
C GLU A 45 -8.95 -7.06 -9.54
N SER A 46 -10.26 -6.83 -9.48
CA SER A 46 -11.03 -6.49 -8.28
C SER A 46 -10.63 -5.16 -7.65
N PHE A 47 -9.39 -4.98 -7.22
CA PHE A 47 -8.85 -3.75 -6.65
C PHE A 47 -7.45 -3.48 -7.17
N VAL A 48 -7.21 -2.25 -7.61
CA VAL A 48 -5.88 -1.80 -8.02
C VAL A 48 -5.50 -0.53 -7.28
N LYS A 49 -4.20 -0.28 -7.16
CA LYS A 49 -3.67 0.97 -6.61
C LYS A 49 -3.77 2.08 -7.64
N GLY A 50 -3.98 3.30 -7.18
CA GLY A 50 -3.96 4.46 -8.04
C GLY A 50 -3.86 5.79 -7.29
N LYS A 51 -3.78 6.86 -8.08
CA LYS A 51 -3.78 8.24 -7.60
C LYS A 51 -4.97 9.00 -8.15
N ILE A 52 -5.74 9.61 -7.25
CA ILE A 52 -6.84 10.50 -7.59
C ILE A 52 -6.32 11.66 -8.44
N GLN A 53 -6.98 11.91 -9.57
CA GLN A 53 -6.72 13.03 -10.47
C GLN A 53 -7.75 14.14 -10.27
N SER A 54 -9.03 13.78 -10.16
CA SER A 54 -10.13 14.73 -9.95
C SER A 54 -11.28 14.08 -9.20
N LYS A 55 -12.14 14.92 -8.61
CA LYS A 55 -13.41 14.55 -7.97
C LYS A 55 -14.49 15.49 -8.45
N GLU A 56 -15.55 14.95 -9.03
CA GLU A 56 -16.66 15.72 -9.61
C GLU A 56 -17.98 15.01 -9.31
N SER A 57 -18.91 15.71 -8.64
CA SER A 57 -20.31 15.29 -8.50
C SER A 57 -20.52 13.82 -8.07
N GLY A 58 -19.76 13.35 -7.08
CA GLY A 58 -19.86 11.98 -6.54
C GLY A 58 -19.15 10.90 -7.35
N LYS A 59 -18.31 11.30 -8.30
CA LYS A 59 -17.40 10.42 -9.03
C LYS A 59 -15.94 10.85 -8.80
N VAL A 60 -15.06 9.86 -8.74
CA VAL A 60 -13.61 10.04 -8.62
C VAL A 60 -12.93 9.49 -9.87
N THR A 61 -12.06 10.29 -10.46
CA THR A 61 -11.17 9.84 -11.54
C THR A 61 -9.81 9.48 -10.94
N VAL A 62 -9.36 8.25 -11.17
CA VAL A 62 -8.12 7.70 -10.63
C VAL A 62 -7.23 7.24 -11.78
N LYS A 63 -5.95 7.62 -11.73
CA LYS A 63 -4.91 7.02 -12.57
C LYS A 63 -4.30 5.84 -11.83
N THR A 64 -4.51 4.64 -12.36
CA THR A 64 -4.01 3.38 -11.79
C THR A 64 -2.48 3.28 -11.95
N GLU A 65 -1.83 2.46 -11.13
CA GLU A 65 -0.39 2.18 -11.28
C GLU A 65 -0.06 1.46 -12.61
N GLY A 66 -1.04 0.77 -13.22
CA GLY A 66 -0.94 0.19 -14.56
C GLY A 66 -1.03 1.21 -15.71
N GLY A 67 -1.27 2.49 -15.39
CA GLY A 67 -1.34 3.58 -16.37
C GLY A 67 -2.74 3.86 -16.93
N GLU A 68 -3.72 3.02 -16.64
CA GLU A 68 -5.13 3.24 -17.01
C GLU A 68 -5.76 4.35 -16.16
N THR A 69 -6.68 5.12 -16.75
CA THR A 69 -7.52 6.09 -16.05
C THR A 69 -8.93 5.54 -15.91
N VAL A 70 -9.40 5.39 -14.68
CA VAL A 70 -10.76 4.90 -14.37
C VAL A 70 -11.56 5.98 -13.66
N THR A 71 -12.85 6.05 -13.95
CA THR A 71 -13.79 6.92 -13.23
C THR A 71 -14.83 6.05 -12.55
N VAL A 72 -14.87 6.11 -11.23
CA VAL A 72 -15.75 5.30 -10.39
C VAL A 72 -16.57 6.20 -9.46
N LYS A 73 -17.53 5.63 -8.75
CA LYS A 73 -18.24 6.34 -7.68
C LYS A 73 -17.36 6.49 -6.44
N ASP A 74 -17.68 7.47 -5.60
CA ASP A 74 -16.93 7.74 -4.36
C ASP A 74 -16.89 6.53 -3.40
N ASP A 75 -17.93 5.68 -3.39
CA ASP A 75 -18.02 4.46 -2.56
C ASP A 75 -17.17 3.29 -3.09
N GLN A 76 -16.55 3.44 -4.26
CA GLN A 76 -15.64 2.46 -4.87
C GLN A 76 -14.16 2.85 -4.71
N ILE A 77 -13.89 3.82 -3.83
CA ILE A 77 -12.56 4.33 -3.51
C ILE A 77 -12.24 4.04 -2.04
N PHE A 78 -11.10 3.42 -1.80
CA PHE A 78 -10.68 3.00 -0.47
C PHE A 78 -9.31 3.62 -0.14
N PRO A 79 -9.12 4.18 1.07
CA PRO A 79 -7.85 4.80 1.45
C PRO A 79 -6.73 3.76 1.54
N MET A 80 -5.53 4.13 1.10
CA MET A 80 -4.33 3.30 1.30
C MET A 80 -3.72 3.54 2.68
N ASN A 81 -3.20 2.48 3.30
CA ASN A 81 -2.37 2.63 4.49
C ASN A 81 -1.04 3.32 4.13
N PRO A 82 -0.52 4.23 4.99
CA PRO A 82 0.79 4.85 4.77
C PRO A 82 1.94 3.82 4.72
N PRO A 83 3.10 4.16 4.12
CA PRO A 83 4.21 3.22 3.91
C PRO A 83 4.80 2.62 5.19
N LYS A 84 4.55 3.22 6.37
CA LYS A 84 4.91 2.62 7.67
C LYS A 84 4.29 1.22 7.87
N TYR A 85 3.20 0.92 7.17
CA TYR A 85 2.50 -0.37 7.17
C TYR A 85 2.93 -1.30 6.02
N ASP A 86 3.96 -0.95 5.22
CA ASP A 86 4.43 -1.83 4.15
C ASP A 86 4.88 -3.18 4.71
N LYS A 87 4.23 -4.26 4.27
CA LYS A 87 4.49 -5.64 4.70
C LYS A 87 4.48 -5.81 6.22
N ILE A 88 3.51 -5.18 6.89
CA ILE A 88 3.30 -5.38 8.33
C ILE A 88 3.05 -6.86 8.64
N GLU A 89 3.57 -7.33 9.76
CA GLU A 89 3.50 -8.74 10.17
C GLU A 89 2.09 -9.14 10.64
N ASP A 90 1.34 -8.18 11.17
CA ASP A 90 -0.04 -8.36 11.59
C ASP A 90 -0.92 -7.28 10.97
N MET A 91 -1.88 -7.71 10.12
CA MET A 91 -2.80 -6.79 9.44
C MET A 91 -3.79 -6.13 10.38
N ALA A 92 -4.07 -6.69 11.56
CA ALA A 92 -4.95 -6.07 12.56
C ALA A 92 -4.39 -4.73 13.09
N MET A 93 -3.09 -4.49 12.88
CA MET A 93 -2.42 -3.25 13.27
C MET A 93 -2.56 -2.13 12.22
N MET A 94 -3.16 -2.40 11.06
CA MET A 94 -3.38 -1.41 10.00
C MET A 94 -4.45 -0.38 10.41
N THR A 95 -4.34 0.86 9.90
CA THR A 95 -5.35 1.91 10.16
C THR A 95 -6.59 1.73 9.30
N HIS A 96 -6.40 1.32 8.04
CA HIS A 96 -7.49 1.03 7.11
C HIS A 96 -7.57 -0.47 6.88
N LEU A 97 -8.70 -1.08 7.26
CA LEU A 97 -8.99 -2.51 7.13
C LEU A 97 -10.36 -2.64 6.46
N HIS A 98 -10.36 -2.67 5.12
CA HIS A 98 -11.53 -2.63 4.23
C HIS A 98 -11.72 -3.93 3.47
#